data_AF-A0A0R2AKT1-F1
#
_entry.id   AF-A0A0R2AKT1-F1
#
_cell.length_a   1.000
_cell.length_b   1.000
_cell.length_c   1.000
_cell.angle_alpha   90.00
_cell.angle_beta   90.00
_cell.angle_gamma   90.00
#
_symmetry.space_group_name_H-M   'P 1'
#
loop_
_entity.id
_entity.type
_entity.pdbx_description
1 polymer ?
#
loop_
_entity_poly.entity_id
_entity_poly.type
_entity_poly.pdbx_seq_one_letter_code
_entity_poly.pdbx_strand_id
1 'polypeptide(L)' 'MLTLNINPNLGNQEVQLSDKSTGQLSGVRISGGFLGNAVIQWTFISTGHKHEGFVYAGDLQEGQVITSLNNVDKYRVHFI' A
#
# COMPACT_ATOMS: atom_id res chain seq x y z
N MET A 1 -10.44 -10.16 0.08
CA MET A 1 -9.02 -9.78 0.18
C MET A 1 -8.53 -9.46 -1.22
N LEU A 2 -8.01 -8.26 -1.42
CA LEU A 2 -7.57 -7.71 -2.69
C LEU A 2 -6.03 -7.79 -2.76
N THR A 3 -5.48 -8.03 -3.94
CA THR A 3 -4.02 -7.92 -4.16
C THR A 3 -3.68 -6.50 -4.59
N LEU A 4 -2.73 -5.88 -3.91
CA LEU A 4 -2.20 -4.55 -4.18
C LEU A 4 -0.87 -4.72 -4.93
N ASN A 5 -0.92 -4.65 -6.26
CA ASN A 5 0.27 -4.78 -7.10
C ASN A 5 1.05 -3.47 -7.10
N ILE A 6 2.30 -3.50 -6.65
CA ILE A 6 3.11 -2.29 -6.45
C ILE A 6 4.52 -2.45 -6.97
N ASN A 7 5.04 -1.39 -7.57
CA ASN A 7 6.46 -1.26 -7.81
C ASN A 7 7.11 -0.63 -6.57
N PRO A 8 7.96 -1.34 -5.81
CA PRO A 8 8.54 -0.80 -4.58
C PRO A 8 9.49 0.37 -4.83
N ASN A 9 9.95 0.59 -6.06
CA ASN A 9 10.86 1.68 -6.44
C ASN A 9 10.13 3.00 -6.73
N LEU A 10 8.80 3.01 -6.75
CA LEU A 10 7.99 4.21 -6.93
C LEU A 10 7.42 4.69 -5.60
N GLY A 11 7.60 5.99 -5.30
CA GLY A 11 6.95 6.63 -4.15
C GLY A 11 5.45 6.78 -4.36
N ASN A 12 5.05 7.42 -5.46
CA ASN A 12 3.65 7.59 -5.86
C ASN A 12 3.37 6.77 -7.12
N GLN A 13 2.27 6.03 -7.14
CA GLN A 13 1.89 5.19 -8.28
C GLN A 13 0.38 4.96 -8.32
N GLU A 14 -0.18 4.90 -9.52
CA GLU A 14 -1.48 4.28 -9.71
C GLU A 14 -1.30 2.76 -9.57
N VAL A 15 -2.18 2.14 -8.79
CA VAL A 15 -2.15 0.70 -8.54
C VAL A 15 -3.43 0.08 -9.09
N GLN A 16 -3.29 -1.08 -9.72
CA GLN A 16 -4.43 -1.92 -10.09
C GLN A 16 -4.57 -3.04 -9.07
N LEU A 17 -5.77 -3.18 -8.51
CA LEU A 17 -6.12 -4.26 -7.60
C LEU A 17 -6.50 -5.53 -8.37
N SER A 18 -6.49 -6.69 -7.69
CA SER A 18 -6.86 -7.98 -8.28
C SER A 18 -8.27 -8.04 -8.89
N ASP A 19 -9.18 -7.16 -8.48
CA ASP A 19 -10.54 -7.06 -9.03
C ASP A 19 -10.63 -6.08 -10.23
N LYS A 20 -9.49 -5.65 -10.75
CA LYS A 20 -9.31 -4.66 -11.85
C LYS A 20 -9.72 -3.23 -11.50
N SER A 21 -10.14 -2.96 -10.27
CA SER A 21 -10.28 -1.57 -9.82
C SER A 21 -8.90 -0.91 -9.67
N THR A 22 -8.87 0.41 -9.71
CA THR A 22 -7.63 1.17 -9.52
C THR A 22 -7.72 2.10 -8.32
N GLY A 23 -6.57 2.57 -7.88
CA GLY A 23 -6.48 3.64 -6.90
C GLY A 23 -5.11 4.29 -6.91
N GLN A 24 -4.99 5.38 -6.18
CA GLN A 24 -3.74 6.10 -6.00
C GLN A 24 -3.06 5.61 -4.73
N LEU A 25 -1.84 5.09 -4.86
CA LEU A 25 -0.94 4.83 -3.75
C LEU A 25 0.10 5.94 -3.69
N SER A 26 0.24 6.56 -2.53
CA SER A 26 1.24 7.59 -2.27
C SER A 26 2.11 7.17 -1.10
N GLY A 27 3.42 7.25 -1.27
CA GLY A 27 4.38 6.64 -0.38
C GLY A 27 5.65 7.43 -0.16
N VAL A 28 6.13 7.38 1.08
CA VAL A 28 7.42 7.96 1.47
C VAL A 28 8.23 6.88 2.17
N ARG A 29 9.47 6.66 1.70
CA ARG A 29 10.45 5.85 2.41
C ARG A 29 11.05 6.67 3.54
N ILE A 30 10.96 6.15 4.74
CA ILE A 30 11.53 6.74 5.95
C ILE A 30 12.75 5.88 6.30
N SER A 31 13.93 6.36 5.92
CA SER A 31 15.19 5.75 6.33
C SER A 31 15.37 5.93 7.83
N GLY A 32 15.39 4.85 8.60
CA GLY A 32 15.79 4.89 10.01
C GLY A 32 17.26 5.34 10.10
N GLY A 33 17.55 6.39 10.87
CA GLY A 33 18.91 6.91 10.99
C GLY A 33 19.90 5.83 11.44
N PHE A 34 21.15 5.89 10.94
CA PHE A 34 22.39 5.09 11.14
C PHE A 34 22.33 3.57 11.46
N LEU A 35 21.28 3.05 12.11
CA LEU A 35 21.10 1.66 12.55
C LEU A 35 19.68 1.10 12.30
N GLY A 36 18.76 1.87 11.69
CA GLY A 36 17.36 1.45 11.53
C GLY A 36 17.01 0.91 10.15
N ASN A 37 16.22 -0.16 10.11
CA ASN A 37 15.56 -0.61 8.88
C ASN A 37 14.72 0.52 8.28
N ALA A 38 14.72 0.65 6.95
CA ALA A 38 13.86 1.62 6.27
C ALA A 38 12.40 1.18 6.39
N VAL A 39 11.55 2.04 6.95
CA VAL A 39 10.10 1.83 7.02
C VAL A 39 9.42 2.65 5.92
N ILE A 40 8.18 2.29 5.57
CA ILE A 40 7.38 3.01 4.60
C ILE A 40 6.14 3.56 5.26
N GLN A 41 5.76 4.78 4.88
CA GLN A 41 4.41 5.29 5.12
C GLN A 41 3.68 5.33 3.79
N TRP A 42 2.51 4.69 3.73
CA TRP A 42 1.63 4.67 2.58
C TRP A 42 0.24 5.18 2.91
N THR A 43 -0.33 5.90 1.95
CA THR A 43 -1.75 6.20 1.89
C THR A 43 -2.29 5.67 0.57
N PHE A 44 -3.39 4.92 0.63
CA PHE A 44 -4.10 4.42 -0.53
C PHE A 44 -5.51 4.99 -0.60
N ILE A 45 -5.90 5.45 -1.78
CA ILE A 45 -7.24 5.95 -2.08
C ILE A 45 -7.77 5.21 -3.30
N SER A 46 -8.87 4.46 -3.16
CA SER A 46 -9.54 3.81 -4.28
C SER A 46 -10.18 4.84 -5.21
N THR A 47 -9.96 4.70 -6.51
CA THR A 47 -10.65 5.52 -7.52
C THR A 47 -12.15 5.25 -7.44
N GLY A 48 -12.95 6.32 -7.43
CA GLY A 48 -14.42 6.23 -7.35
C GLY A 48 -14.94 5.64 -6.03
N HIS A 49 -14.10 5.53 -4.99
CA HIS A 49 -14.45 4.97 -3.67
C HIS A 49 -15.07 3.56 -3.73
N LYS A 50 -14.64 2.74 -4.70
CA LYS A 50 -15.13 1.35 -4.83
C LYS A 50 -14.73 0.49 -3.61
N HIS A 51 -13.54 0.72 -3.07
CA HIS A 51 -13.04 0.09 -1.85
C HIS A 51 -12.58 1.16 -0.85
N GLU A 52 -12.56 0.81 0.43
CA GLU A 52 -12.10 1.72 1.48
C GLU A 52 -10.58 1.88 1.46
N GLY A 53 -10.09 3.11 1.58
CA GLY A 53 -8.66 3.40 1.65
C GLY A 53 -7.96 2.87 2.91
N PHE A 54 -6.64 3.05 2.95
CA PHE A 54 -5.84 2.75 4.14
C PHE A 54 -4.72 3.78 4.34
N VAL A 55 -4.25 3.86 5.58
CA VAL A 55 -2.96 4.46 5.94
C VAL A 55 -2.14 3.38 6.64
N TYR A 56 -0.91 3.14 6.17
CA TYR A 56 -0.01 2.14 6.70
C TYR A 56 1.35 2.76 7.01
N ALA A 57 1.93 2.42 8.16
CA ALA A 57 3.29 2.76 8.51
C ALA A 57 3.98 1.51 9.09
N GLY A 58 5.05 1.06 8.46
CA GLY A 58 5.75 -0.15 8.89
C GLY A 58 6.74 -0.67 7.86
N ASP A 59 7.16 -1.92 8.01
CA ASP A 59 8.09 -2.55 7.08
C ASP A 59 7.44 -2.77 5.71
N LEU A 60 8.26 -2.69 4.66
CA LEU A 60 7.90 -3.01 3.29
C LEU A 60 8.23 -4.47 3.00
N GLN A 61 7.22 -5.34 2.95
CA GLN A 61 7.41 -6.78 2.77
C GLN A 61 6.41 -7.38 1.78
N GLU A 62 6.86 -8.35 0.98
CA GLU A 62 6.01 -9.12 0.08
C GLU A 62 4.97 -9.91 0.89
N GLY A 63 3.72 -9.92 0.45
CA GLY A 63 2.64 -10.64 1.12
C GLY A 63 2.10 -9.96 2.39
N GLN A 64 2.65 -8.82 2.80
CA GLN A 64 2.13 -8.01 3.92
C GLN A 64 0.65 -7.73 3.73
N VAL A 65 -0.15 -7.87 4.79
CA VAL A 65 -1.58 -7.57 4.77
C VAL A 65 -1.83 -6.24 5.48
N ILE A 66 -2.51 -5.34 4.78
CA ILE A 66 -2.95 -4.03 5.28
C ILE A 66 -4.47 -4.05 5.34
N THR A 67 -5.04 -3.57 6.45
CA THR A 67 -6.50 -3.50 6.63
C THR A 67 -6.96 -2.07 6.36
N SER A 68 -8.11 -1.90 5.72
CA SER A 68 -8.71 -0.59 5.47
C SER A 68 -9.10 0.15 6.75
N LEU A 69 -9.30 1.46 6.67
CA LEU A 69 -9.66 2.31 7.81
C LEU A 69 -10.96 1.87 8.51
N ASN A 70 -11.91 1.30 7.77
CA ASN A 70 -13.18 0.80 8.30
C ASN A 70 -13.14 -0.69 8.70
N ASN A 71 -11.99 -1.37 8.59
CA ASN A 71 -11.79 -2.80 8.88
C ASN A 71 -12.54 -3.79 7.98
N VAL A 72 -13.07 -3.35 6.83
CA VAL A 72 -13.81 -4.22 5.89
C VAL A 72 -12.87 -4.84 4.85
N ASP A 73 -12.05 -4.01 4.20
CA ASP A 73 -11.17 -4.44 3.12
C ASP A 73 -9.80 -4.85 3.67
N LYS A 74 -9.19 -5.83 2.99
CA LYS A 74 -7.84 -6.30 3.28
C LYS A 74 -7.05 -6.36 1.99
N TYR A 75 -5.88 -5.74 2.01
CA TYR A 75 -4.97 -5.59 0.88
C TYR A 75 -3.71 -6.40 1.14
N ARG A 76 -3.42 -7.37 0.28
CA ARG A 76 -2.15 -8.11 0.29
C ARG A 76 -1.18 -7.45 -0.68
N VAL A 77 -0.02 -7.05 -0.19
CA VAL A 77 1.06 -6.49 -1.00
C VAL A 77 1.63 -7.56 -1.94
N HIS A 78 1.81 -7.19 -3.22
CA HIS A 78 2.53 -7.97 -4.21
C HIS A 78 3.46 -7.07 -5.03
N PHE A 79 4.76 -7.36 -5.05
CA PHE A 79 5.77 -6.63 -5.79
C PHE A 79 5.80 -7.04 -7.27
N ILE A 80 5.83 -6.04 -8.17
CA ILE A 80 5.97 -6.20 -9.62
C ILE A 80 7.18 -5.47 -10.20
#